data_AF-A0A920JJP5-F1
#
_entry.id   AF-A0A920JJP5-F1
#
_cell.length_a   1.000
_cell.length_b   1.000
_cell.length_c   1.000
_cell.angle_alpha   90.00
_cell.angle_beta   90.00
_cell.angle_gamma   90.00
#
_symmetry.space_group_name_H-M   'P 1'
#
loop_
_entity.id
_entity.type
_entity.pdbx_description
1 polymer ?
#
loop_
_entity_poly.entity_id
_entity_poly.type
_entity_poly.pdbx_seq_one_letter_code
_entity_poly.pdbx_strand_id
1 'polypeptide(L)'
;MESFTHNNMHYQYPSGASVLGLMQDFVFKETGLSRKLQTFVPESPKLAFFPNLERPTYIHRDPHDLDLELRNKWGETGDAKAFRADESKIINFIQSGYKAGRTPSIDEANSKLGKNMVDLWIKGDARSLMDHYFESDYSKIYMAMTVTESGPVSLSDKYSAFTIPIMDSGSVLTDIMDLFTKEYGISLSLYLKSIWS
;
A
#
# COMPACT_ATOMS: atom_id res chain seq x y z
N MET A 1 15.16 -9.26 -14.95
CA MET A 1 15.88 -8.46 -13.95
C MET A 1 16.75 -7.52 -14.75
N GLU A 2 16.47 -6.23 -14.66
CA GLU A 2 17.28 -5.20 -15.32
C GLU A 2 18.24 -4.60 -14.32
N SER A 3 19.10 -3.74 -14.83
CA SER A 3 20.20 -3.23 -14.06
C SER A 3 20.60 -1.86 -14.57
N PHE A 4 20.94 -0.96 -13.66
CA PHE A 4 21.41 0.39 -13.98
C PHE A 4 22.62 0.74 -13.13
N THR A 5 23.35 1.77 -13.57
CA THR A 5 24.50 2.32 -12.83
C THR A 5 24.13 3.68 -12.27
N HIS A 6 24.36 3.87 -10.97
CA HIS A 6 24.20 5.16 -10.29
C HIS A 6 25.36 5.34 -9.31
N ASN A 7 26.02 6.51 -9.33
CA ASN A 7 27.21 6.80 -8.52
C ASN A 7 28.30 5.71 -8.61
N ASN A 8 28.62 5.25 -9.83
CA ASN A 8 29.58 4.18 -10.10
C ASN A 8 29.27 2.82 -9.42
N MET A 9 28.07 2.64 -8.87
CA MET A 9 27.58 1.38 -8.35
C MET A 9 26.54 0.77 -9.28
N HIS A 10 26.60 -0.54 -9.42
CA HIS A 10 25.67 -1.31 -10.23
C HIS A 10 24.51 -1.81 -9.36
N TYR A 11 23.29 -1.46 -9.75
CA TYR A 11 22.08 -1.94 -9.09
C TYR A 11 21.30 -2.86 -10.02
N GLN A 12 20.69 -3.89 -9.43
CA GLN A 12 19.71 -4.74 -10.09
C GLN A 12 18.33 -4.40 -9.53
N TYR A 13 17.35 -4.34 -10.41
CA TYR A 13 15.96 -4.08 -10.04
C TYR A 13 15.03 -4.99 -10.85
N PRO A 14 13.85 -5.29 -10.29
CA PRO A 14 12.88 -6.04 -11.04
C PRO A 14 12.36 -5.23 -12.22
N SER A 15 12.38 -5.82 -13.41
CA SER A 15 11.80 -5.24 -14.62
C SER A 15 10.75 -6.14 -15.22
N GLY A 16 9.80 -5.52 -15.91
CA GLY A 16 8.61 -6.14 -16.47
C GLY A 16 7.35 -5.51 -15.91
N ALA A 17 6.37 -5.27 -16.79
CA ALA A 17 5.03 -4.93 -16.34
C ALA A 17 4.49 -6.11 -15.53
N SER A 18 4.12 -5.89 -14.27
CA SER A 18 3.19 -6.82 -13.62
C SER A 18 1.87 -6.70 -14.38
N VAL A 19 1.67 -7.58 -15.36
CA VAL A 19 0.51 -7.55 -16.27
C VAL A 19 -0.82 -7.57 -15.51
N LEU A 20 -0.79 -8.07 -14.27
CA LEU A 20 -1.91 -8.11 -13.33
C LEU A 20 -1.54 -7.51 -11.96
N GLY A 21 -0.62 -6.53 -11.90
CA GLY A 21 -0.03 -6.02 -10.66
C GLY A 21 -1.00 -5.47 -9.60
N LEU A 22 -2.27 -5.29 -9.98
CA LEU A 22 -3.36 -4.88 -9.11
C LEU A 22 -4.42 -5.97 -8.91
N MET A 23 -4.38 -7.09 -9.64
CA MET A 23 -5.35 -8.17 -9.48
C MET A 23 -5.02 -8.99 -8.24
N GLN A 24 -6.02 -9.17 -7.39
CA GLN A 24 -5.87 -10.00 -6.21
C GLN A 24 -5.62 -11.46 -6.57
N ASP A 25 -4.72 -12.10 -5.83
CA ASP A 25 -4.36 -13.51 -6.04
C ASP A 25 -5.59 -14.42 -6.01
N PHE A 26 -6.55 -14.13 -5.14
CA PHE A 26 -7.80 -14.87 -5.10
C PHE A 26 -8.64 -14.67 -6.36
N VAL A 27 -8.72 -13.46 -6.93
CA VAL A 27 -9.43 -13.22 -8.19
C VAL A 27 -8.76 -14.01 -9.30
N PHE A 28 -7.43 -13.92 -9.40
CA PHE A 28 -6.65 -14.65 -10.41
C PHE A 28 -6.83 -16.17 -10.33
N LYS A 29 -6.91 -16.72 -9.12
CA LYS A 29 -7.10 -18.16 -8.87
C LYS A 29 -8.56 -18.58 -9.08
N GLU A 30 -9.50 -17.93 -8.43
CA GLU A 30 -10.92 -18.33 -8.36
C GLU A 30 -11.63 -18.15 -9.72
N THR A 31 -11.26 -17.14 -10.52
CA THR A 31 -11.77 -16.98 -11.90
C THR A 31 -11.20 -18.00 -12.89
N GLY A 32 -10.17 -18.75 -12.49
CA GLY A 32 -9.48 -19.71 -13.35
C GLY A 32 -8.49 -19.10 -14.35
N LEU A 33 -8.20 -17.80 -14.26
CA LEU A 33 -7.17 -17.13 -15.07
C LEU A 33 -5.79 -17.75 -14.85
N SER A 34 -5.49 -18.16 -13.62
CA SER A 34 -4.27 -18.91 -13.26
C SER A 34 -4.01 -20.17 -14.08
N ARG A 35 -5.04 -20.76 -14.69
CA ARG A 35 -4.88 -21.93 -15.57
C ARG A 35 -4.57 -21.58 -17.03
N LYS A 36 -4.73 -20.30 -17.39
CA LYS A 36 -4.64 -19.81 -18.78
C LYS A 36 -3.53 -18.78 -18.98
N LEU A 37 -3.16 -18.06 -17.93
CA LEU A 37 -2.18 -16.99 -17.95
C LEU A 37 -1.06 -17.30 -16.97
N GLN A 38 0.18 -16.98 -17.36
CA GLN A 38 1.31 -16.93 -16.44
C GLN A 38 1.50 -15.49 -16.00
N THR A 39 1.71 -15.29 -14.71
CA THR A 39 2.05 -13.98 -14.15
C THR A 39 3.50 -13.98 -13.72
N PHE A 40 4.12 -12.81 -13.80
CA PHE A 40 5.43 -12.56 -13.23
C PHE A 40 5.26 -11.55 -12.09
N VAL A 41 5.60 -11.97 -10.88
CA VAL A 41 5.68 -11.10 -9.70
C VAL A 41 7.12 -11.10 -9.25
N PRO A 42 7.81 -9.96 -9.30
CA PRO A 42 9.19 -9.90 -8.84
C PRO A 42 9.28 -10.11 -7.33
N GLU A 43 10.17 -11.01 -6.92
CA GLU A 43 10.43 -11.31 -5.50
C GLU A 43 11.55 -10.44 -4.89
N SER A 44 12.33 -9.76 -5.74
CA SER A 44 13.37 -8.84 -5.31
C SER A 44 12.78 -7.56 -4.68
N PRO A 45 13.42 -6.99 -3.65
CA PRO A 45 12.99 -5.72 -3.04
C PRO A 45 12.96 -4.57 -4.05
N LYS A 46 12.08 -3.59 -3.80
CA LYS A 46 12.11 -2.30 -4.52
C LYS A 46 13.28 -1.45 -4.00
N LEU A 47 13.72 -0.46 -4.77
CA LEU A 47 14.79 0.45 -4.37
C LEU A 47 14.22 1.86 -4.16
N ALA A 48 14.44 2.44 -2.98
CA ALA A 48 14.09 3.82 -2.66
C ALA A 48 15.36 4.70 -2.66
N PHE A 49 15.36 5.75 -3.47
CA PHE A 49 16.45 6.73 -3.53
C PHE A 49 16.00 8.04 -2.90
N PHE A 50 16.80 8.54 -1.97
CA PHE A 50 16.64 9.87 -1.41
C PHE A 50 17.83 10.75 -1.81
N PRO A 51 17.63 12.03 -2.17
CA PRO A 51 18.70 12.90 -2.67
C PRO A 51 19.91 13.02 -1.75
N ASN A 52 19.70 12.88 -0.44
CA ASN A 52 20.73 13.06 0.58
C ASN A 52 21.37 11.73 1.04
N LEU A 53 21.00 10.59 0.43
CA LEU A 53 21.55 9.29 0.77
C LEU A 53 22.41 8.77 -0.38
N GLU A 54 23.62 8.31 -0.05
CA GLU A 54 24.59 7.81 -1.04
C GLU A 54 24.13 6.52 -1.73
N ARG A 55 23.42 5.67 -0.99
CA ARG A 55 22.93 4.36 -1.44
C ARG A 55 21.42 4.28 -1.33
N PRO A 56 20.76 3.51 -2.20
CA PRO A 56 19.34 3.25 -2.03
C PRO A 56 19.08 2.46 -0.76
N THR A 57 17.83 2.54 -0.32
CA THR A 57 17.26 1.68 0.71
C THR A 57 16.44 0.59 0.04
N TYR A 58 16.61 -0.63 0.51
CA TYR A 58 15.91 -1.79 -0.03
C TYR A 58 14.55 -1.93 0.64
N ILE A 59 13.48 -1.89 -0.13
CA ILE A 59 12.13 -2.01 0.40
C ILE A 59 11.70 -3.45 0.25
N HIS A 60 11.97 -4.21 1.31
CA HIS A 60 11.64 -5.63 1.40
C HIS A 60 10.13 -5.85 1.58
N ARG A 61 9.65 -6.96 1.00
CA ARG A 61 8.28 -7.43 1.21
C ARG A 61 8.11 -8.08 2.57
N ASP A 62 9.15 -8.77 3.05
CA ASP A 62 9.16 -9.36 4.38
C ASP A 62 9.20 -8.23 5.44
N PRO A 63 8.28 -8.22 6.43
CA PRO A 63 8.23 -7.15 7.43
C PRO A 63 9.46 -7.08 8.33
N HIS A 64 10.13 -8.21 8.59
CA HIS A 64 11.33 -8.25 9.43
C HIS A 64 12.53 -7.65 8.70
N ASP A 65 12.74 -8.07 7.46
CA ASP A 65 13.81 -7.53 6.62
C ASP A 65 13.61 -6.03 6.35
N LEU A 66 12.36 -5.61 6.13
CA LEU A 66 12.01 -4.20 5.97
C LEU A 66 12.37 -3.41 7.24
N ASP A 67 11.91 -3.84 8.41
CA ASP A 67 12.18 -3.16 9.68
C ASP A 67 13.69 -3.02 9.95
N LEU A 68 14.48 -4.05 9.65
CA LEU A 68 15.93 -4.02 9.80
C LEU A 68 16.58 -3.01 8.84
N GLU A 69 16.18 -3.01 7.56
CA GLU A 69 16.73 -2.11 6.55
C GLU A 69 16.36 -0.65 6.84
N LEU A 70 15.12 -0.36 7.26
CA LEU A 70 14.69 0.98 7.67
C LEU A 70 15.48 1.48 8.88
N ARG A 71 15.69 0.63 9.89
CA ARG A 71 16.51 0.97 11.07
C ARG A 71 17.95 1.30 10.66
N ASN A 72 18.53 0.50 9.79
CA ASN A 72 19.93 0.64 9.38
C ASN A 72 20.17 1.84 8.44
N LYS A 73 19.24 2.13 7.53
CA LYS A 73 19.41 3.19 6.53
C LYS A 73 18.86 4.54 6.95
N TRP A 74 17.73 4.54 7.66
CA TRP A 74 16.98 5.75 7.97
C TRP A 74 16.95 6.05 9.47
N GLY A 75 17.61 5.24 10.30
CA GLY A 75 17.64 5.42 11.75
C GLY A 75 16.28 5.17 12.39
N GLU A 76 15.41 4.38 11.75
CA GLU A 76 14.05 4.13 12.23
C GLU A 76 14.05 3.41 13.59
N THR A 77 13.24 3.93 14.53
CA THR A 77 13.03 3.36 15.88
C THR A 77 11.59 2.97 16.16
N GLY A 78 10.67 3.30 15.27
CA GLY A 78 9.29 2.86 15.26
C GLY A 78 9.13 1.37 14.91
N ASP A 79 7.89 0.97 14.61
CA ASP A 79 7.50 -0.43 14.44
C ASP A 79 6.90 -0.70 13.06
N ALA A 80 7.79 -0.86 12.07
CA ALA A 80 7.41 -1.17 10.70
C ALA A 80 6.72 -2.55 10.57
N LYS A 81 7.02 -3.48 11.49
CA LYS A 81 6.37 -4.80 11.53
C LYS A 81 4.92 -4.68 11.98
N ALA A 82 4.65 -3.89 13.03
CA ALA A 82 3.29 -3.62 13.50
C ALA A 82 2.47 -2.92 12.42
N PHE A 83 3.06 -1.95 11.71
CA PHE A 83 2.43 -1.31 10.56
C PHE A 83 1.95 -2.33 9.52
N ARG A 84 2.85 -3.21 9.05
CA ARG A 84 2.51 -4.26 8.05
C ARG A 84 1.50 -5.28 8.59
N ALA A 85 1.59 -5.62 9.87
CA ALA A 85 0.66 -6.55 10.50
C ALA A 85 -0.76 -6.00 10.57
N ASP A 86 -0.91 -4.72 10.92
CA ASP A 86 -2.21 -4.06 10.99
C ASP A 86 -2.76 -3.77 9.60
N GLU A 87 -1.93 -3.28 8.67
CA GLU A 87 -2.29 -3.16 7.26
C GLU A 87 -2.87 -4.46 6.70
N SER A 88 -2.21 -5.59 6.96
CA SER A 88 -2.67 -6.91 6.52
C SER A 88 -4.06 -7.28 7.07
N LYS A 89 -4.39 -6.88 8.31
CA LYS A 89 -5.73 -7.10 8.88
C LYS A 89 -6.78 -6.27 8.15
N ILE A 90 -6.48 -5.01 7.84
CA ILE A 90 -7.39 -4.14 7.08
C ILE A 90 -7.61 -4.69 5.67
N ILE A 91 -6.53 -5.06 4.97
CA ILE A 91 -6.61 -5.66 3.63
C ILE A 91 -7.46 -6.93 3.64
N ASN A 92 -7.23 -7.83 4.61
CA ASN A 92 -8.04 -9.05 4.74
C ASN A 92 -9.52 -8.76 4.98
N PHE A 93 -9.84 -7.73 5.77
CA PHE A 93 -11.22 -7.29 5.98
C PHE A 93 -11.87 -6.80 4.67
N ILE A 94 -11.18 -5.93 3.91
CA ILE A 94 -11.65 -5.43 2.61
C ILE A 94 -11.89 -6.59 1.63
N GLN A 95 -10.90 -7.47 1.46
CA GLN A 95 -10.98 -8.61 0.55
C GLN A 95 -12.10 -9.59 0.94
N SER A 96 -12.30 -9.83 2.24
CA SER A 96 -13.37 -10.72 2.72
C SER A 96 -14.76 -10.14 2.45
N GLY A 97 -14.93 -8.82 2.60
CA GLY A 97 -16.16 -8.12 2.22
C GLY A 97 -16.44 -8.25 0.73
N TYR A 98 -15.42 -7.99 -0.10
CA TYR A 98 -15.51 -8.11 -1.56
C TYR A 98 -15.89 -9.53 -2.02
N LYS A 99 -15.20 -10.56 -1.52
CA LYS A 99 -15.51 -11.97 -1.84
C LYS A 99 -16.95 -12.35 -1.51
N ALA A 100 -17.50 -11.77 -0.46
CA ALA A 100 -18.86 -12.03 -0.01
C ALA A 100 -19.91 -11.17 -0.75
N GLY A 101 -19.51 -10.27 -1.64
CA GLY A 101 -20.42 -9.31 -2.28
C GLY A 101 -21.09 -8.37 -1.28
N ARG A 102 -20.42 -8.06 -0.15
CA ARG A 102 -20.98 -7.26 0.94
C ARG A 102 -20.37 -5.86 0.93
N THR A 103 -21.24 -4.86 0.99
CA THR A 103 -20.82 -3.47 1.18
C THR A 103 -20.22 -3.32 2.59
N PRO A 104 -18.98 -2.82 2.71
CA PRO A 104 -18.36 -2.59 4.01
C PRO A 104 -19.11 -1.49 4.79
N SER A 105 -19.21 -1.63 6.10
CA SER A 105 -19.74 -0.60 7.00
C SER A 105 -18.81 -0.36 8.20
N ILE A 106 -18.89 0.84 8.78
CA ILE A 106 -18.10 1.18 9.98
C ILE A 106 -18.48 0.29 11.17
N ASP A 107 -19.75 -0.08 11.31
CA ASP A 107 -20.20 -0.97 12.40
C ASP A 107 -19.61 -2.38 12.25
N GLU A 108 -19.58 -2.92 11.03
CA GLU A 108 -18.93 -4.21 10.77
C GLU A 108 -17.42 -4.12 11.00
N ALA A 109 -16.78 -3.05 10.52
CA ALA A 109 -15.37 -2.82 10.73
C ALA A 109 -15.03 -2.74 12.24
N ASN A 110 -15.83 -2.02 13.04
CA ASN A 110 -15.65 -1.94 14.49
C ASN A 110 -15.81 -3.31 15.16
N SER A 111 -16.78 -4.10 14.71
CA SER A 111 -17.04 -5.45 15.23
C SER A 111 -15.90 -6.43 14.91
N LYS A 112 -15.29 -6.32 13.72
CA LYS A 112 -14.26 -7.24 13.23
C LYS A 112 -12.83 -6.84 13.58
N LEU A 113 -12.51 -5.55 13.51
CA LEU A 113 -11.16 -5.01 13.65
C LEU A 113 -10.94 -4.32 15.01
N GLY A 114 -12.02 -3.90 15.66
CA GLY A 114 -11.97 -3.13 16.89
C GLY A 114 -11.88 -1.62 16.66
N LYS A 115 -12.45 -0.86 17.58
CA LYS A 115 -12.62 0.60 17.45
C LYS A 115 -11.31 1.36 17.24
N ASN A 116 -10.24 1.00 17.95
CA ASN A 116 -8.95 1.70 17.85
C ASN A 116 -8.36 1.58 16.44
N MET A 117 -8.43 0.38 15.86
CA MET A 117 -7.93 0.14 14.51
C MET A 117 -8.76 0.86 13.46
N VAL A 118 -10.09 0.90 13.62
CA VAL A 118 -10.98 1.66 12.73
C VAL A 118 -10.75 3.17 12.86
N ASP A 119 -10.58 3.67 14.09
CA ASP A 119 -10.29 5.09 14.34
C ASP A 119 -8.97 5.51 13.68
N LEU A 120 -7.94 4.66 13.72
CA LEU A 120 -6.61 4.94 13.17
C LEU A 120 -6.52 4.72 11.65
N TRP A 121 -6.86 3.52 11.16
CA TRP A 121 -6.62 3.10 9.78
C TRP A 121 -7.75 3.43 8.80
N ILE A 122 -8.99 3.57 9.28
CA ILE A 122 -10.15 3.80 8.40
C ILE A 122 -10.60 5.26 8.46
N LYS A 123 -10.81 5.80 9.66
CA LYS A 123 -11.34 7.16 9.84
C LYS A 123 -10.25 8.21 10.03
N GLY A 124 -9.05 7.78 10.41
CA GLY A 124 -7.92 8.64 10.68
C GLY A 124 -7.32 9.30 9.44
N ASP A 125 -6.42 10.24 9.68
CA ASP A 125 -5.61 10.86 8.64
C ASP A 125 -4.25 10.13 8.50
N ALA A 126 -3.70 10.14 7.29
CA ALA A 126 -2.47 9.43 6.97
C ALA A 126 -1.26 9.97 7.74
N ARG A 127 -1.22 11.27 8.06
CA ARG A 127 -0.13 11.84 8.86
C ARG A 127 -0.12 11.24 10.27
N SER A 128 -1.26 11.27 10.96
CA SER A 128 -1.39 10.65 12.29
C SER A 128 -1.09 9.15 12.26
N LEU A 129 -1.48 8.45 11.19
CA LEU A 129 -1.11 7.05 10.99
C LEU A 129 0.40 6.86 10.88
N MET A 130 1.08 7.67 10.05
CA MET A 130 2.54 7.59 9.91
C MET A 130 3.25 7.89 11.22
N ASP A 131 2.81 8.93 11.94
CA ASP A 131 3.36 9.32 13.24
C ASP A 131 3.10 8.26 14.33
N HIS A 132 2.10 7.39 14.16
CA HIS A 132 1.84 6.29 15.09
C HIS A 132 2.87 5.16 14.97
N TYR A 133 3.35 4.87 13.76
CA TYR A 133 4.20 3.70 13.51
C TYR A 133 5.67 4.03 13.24
N PHE A 134 5.98 5.25 12.82
CA PHE A 134 7.32 5.62 12.36
C PHE A 134 7.82 6.87 13.06
N GLU A 135 9.13 6.95 13.25
CA GLU A 135 9.81 8.13 13.80
C GLU A 135 10.67 8.82 12.74
N SER A 136 11.25 8.06 11.79
CA SER A 136 12.10 8.65 10.75
C SER A 136 11.28 9.36 9.68
N ASP A 137 11.65 10.60 9.35
CA ASP A 137 11.05 11.36 8.26
C ASP A 137 11.14 10.60 6.92
N TYR A 138 12.24 9.87 6.66
CA TYR A 138 12.38 9.08 5.44
C TYR A 138 11.33 7.95 5.37
N SER A 139 11.07 7.26 6.48
CA SER A 139 10.02 6.23 6.56
C SER A 139 8.65 6.83 6.32
N LYS A 140 8.33 7.93 7.02
CA LYS A 140 7.04 8.62 6.88
C LYS A 140 6.81 9.09 5.45
N ILE A 141 7.81 9.70 4.83
CA ILE A 141 7.73 10.16 3.43
C ILE A 141 7.51 8.97 2.49
N TYR A 142 8.29 7.90 2.63
CA TYR A 142 8.16 6.74 1.75
C TYR A 142 6.80 6.05 1.88
N MET A 143 6.34 5.80 3.10
CA MET A 143 5.09 5.08 3.35
C MET A 143 3.85 5.92 3.02
N ALA A 144 3.92 7.24 3.22
CA ALA A 144 2.83 8.15 2.84
C ALA A 144 2.70 8.37 1.32
N MET A 145 3.72 7.99 0.54
CA MET A 145 3.75 8.23 -0.90
C MET A 145 2.52 7.65 -1.62
N THR A 146 2.07 6.45 -1.20
CA THR A 146 0.86 5.81 -1.71
C THR A 146 -0.38 6.71 -1.63
N VAL A 147 -0.50 7.53 -0.58
CA VAL A 147 -1.63 8.47 -0.43
C VAL A 147 -1.54 9.61 -1.43
N THR A 148 -0.35 10.17 -1.63
CA THR A 148 -0.14 11.27 -2.57
C THR A 148 -0.20 10.83 -4.04
N GLU A 149 0.18 9.58 -4.33
CA GLU A 149 0.09 8.99 -5.68
C GLU A 149 -1.36 8.67 -6.07
N SER A 150 -2.25 8.52 -5.10
CA SER A 150 -3.64 8.12 -5.34
C SER A 150 -4.52 9.29 -5.83
N GLY A 151 -4.11 10.53 -5.60
CA GLY A 151 -4.85 11.74 -5.99
C GLY A 151 -4.49 12.97 -5.14
N PRO A 152 -5.19 14.10 -5.30
CA PRO A 152 -4.92 15.34 -4.54
C PRO A 152 -5.50 15.26 -3.11
N VAL A 153 -5.23 14.17 -2.40
CA VAL A 153 -5.69 13.94 -1.03
C VAL A 153 -4.62 14.46 -0.06
N SER A 154 -5.02 15.31 0.89
CA SER A 154 -4.08 15.76 1.92
C SER A 154 -3.82 14.64 2.92
N LEU A 155 -2.58 14.51 3.37
CA LEU A 155 -2.21 13.56 4.44
C LEU A 155 -2.93 13.86 5.76
N SER A 156 -3.45 15.09 5.94
CA SER A 156 -4.18 15.52 7.13
C SER A 156 -5.69 15.42 6.98
N ASP A 157 -6.20 14.99 5.82
CA ASP A 157 -7.64 14.81 5.64
C ASP A 157 -8.10 13.55 6.39
N LYS A 158 -9.29 13.63 6.99
CA LYS A 158 -9.93 12.43 7.55
C LYS A 158 -10.10 11.37 6.47
N TYR A 159 -10.01 10.12 6.88
CA TYR A 159 -10.08 8.94 6.00
C TYR A 159 -8.91 8.79 5.01
N SER A 160 -7.95 9.71 4.96
CA SER A 160 -6.79 9.59 4.04
C SER A 160 -5.88 8.40 4.40
N ALA A 161 -5.87 7.96 5.67
CA ALA A 161 -5.17 6.75 6.09
C ALA A 161 -5.65 5.50 5.34
N PHE A 162 -6.95 5.44 5.03
CA PHE A 162 -7.59 4.28 4.43
C PHE A 162 -7.19 4.04 2.96
N THR A 163 -6.66 5.07 2.31
CA THR A 163 -6.10 4.98 0.96
C THR A 163 -4.98 3.93 0.87
N ILE A 164 -4.14 3.81 1.89
CA ILE A 164 -2.99 2.89 1.90
C ILE A 164 -3.45 1.44 1.73
N PRO A 165 -4.25 0.86 2.65
CA PRO A 165 -4.69 -0.53 2.51
C PRO A 165 -5.61 -0.72 1.30
N ILE A 166 -6.34 0.30 0.84
CA ILE A 166 -7.12 0.20 -0.41
C ILE A 166 -6.20 -0.03 -1.61
N MET A 167 -5.14 0.78 -1.75
CA MET A 167 -4.20 0.67 -2.87
C MET A 167 -3.43 -0.65 -2.81
N ASP A 168 -3.01 -1.05 -1.61
CA ASP A 168 -2.26 -2.31 -1.40
C ASP A 168 -3.16 -3.56 -1.44
N SER A 169 -4.47 -3.42 -1.23
CA SER A 169 -5.47 -4.48 -1.44
C SER A 169 -5.78 -4.76 -2.90
N GLY A 170 -5.08 -4.09 -3.84
CA GLY A 170 -5.13 -4.16 -5.30
C GLY A 170 -6.52 -4.24 -5.95
N SER A 171 -6.85 -3.22 -6.74
CA SER A 171 -8.04 -3.08 -7.58
C SER A 171 -9.31 -3.83 -7.17
N VAL A 172 -9.83 -3.46 -5.99
CA VAL A 172 -11.27 -3.48 -5.69
C VAL A 172 -11.94 -2.19 -6.23
N LEU A 173 -11.42 -1.68 -7.36
CA LEU A 173 -11.37 -0.24 -7.63
C LEU A 173 -12.62 0.37 -8.30
N THR A 174 -13.62 -0.42 -8.69
CA THR A 174 -14.80 0.15 -9.37
C THR A 174 -16.00 0.32 -8.45
N ASP A 175 -16.42 -0.73 -7.74
CA ASP A 175 -17.70 -0.67 -6.98
C ASP A 175 -17.57 -0.08 -5.58
N ILE A 176 -16.43 -0.29 -4.89
CA ILE A 176 -16.20 0.27 -3.54
C ILE A 176 -15.90 1.78 -3.62
N MET A 177 -15.17 2.21 -4.65
CA MET A 177 -14.76 3.61 -4.81
C MET A 177 -15.94 4.55 -5.09
N ASP A 178 -16.94 4.07 -5.84
CA ASP A 178 -18.16 4.82 -6.11
C ASP A 178 -19.00 5.06 -4.84
N LEU A 179 -18.92 4.14 -3.88
CA LEU A 179 -19.59 4.23 -2.57
C LEU A 179 -18.87 5.20 -1.64
N PHE A 180 -17.54 5.11 -1.49
CA PHE A 180 -16.79 6.01 -0.61
C PHE A 180 -16.68 7.45 -1.16
N THR A 181 -16.67 7.63 -2.49
CA THR A 181 -16.74 8.97 -3.10
C THR A 181 -18.08 9.63 -2.80
N LYS A 182 -19.20 8.89 -2.88
CA LYS A 182 -20.54 9.39 -2.59
C LYS A 182 -20.78 9.66 -1.09
N GLU A 183 -20.19 8.87 -0.21
CA GLU A 183 -20.48 8.91 1.22
C GLU A 183 -19.45 9.74 2.04
N TYR A 184 -18.19 9.83 1.58
CA TYR A 184 -17.08 10.48 2.32
C TYR A 184 -16.26 11.49 1.50
N GLY A 185 -16.59 11.73 0.22
CA GLY A 185 -15.99 12.81 -0.58
C GLY A 185 -14.54 12.60 -1.01
N ILE A 186 -14.02 11.38 -0.92
CA ILE A 186 -12.63 11.05 -1.32
C ILE A 186 -12.59 10.84 -2.84
N SER A 187 -11.92 11.73 -3.58
CA SER A 187 -11.80 11.67 -5.06
C SER A 187 -10.42 11.16 -5.49
N LEU A 188 -10.35 9.93 -6.01
CA LEU A 188 -9.15 9.35 -6.65
C LEU A 188 -9.21 9.47 -8.19
N SER A 189 -9.52 10.66 -8.74
CA SER A 189 -9.78 10.81 -10.19
C SER A 189 -8.56 10.67 -11.12
N LEU A 190 -7.34 10.56 -10.59
CA LEU A 190 -6.11 10.63 -11.40
C LEU A 190 -5.48 9.28 -11.75
N TYR A 191 -5.71 8.21 -10.99
CA TYR A 191 -5.05 6.92 -11.23
C TYR A 191 -5.60 6.17 -12.46
N LEU A 192 -6.91 6.28 -12.73
CA LEU A 192 -7.54 5.59 -13.87
C LEU A 192 -7.19 6.19 -15.24
N LYS A 193 -6.78 7.48 -15.30
CA LYS A 193 -6.37 8.12 -16.55
C LYS A 193 -5.00 7.65 -17.05
N SER A 194 -4.10 7.24 -16.14
CA SER A 194 -2.73 6.83 -16.50
C SER A 194 -2.62 5.36 -16.92
N ILE A 195 -3.63 4.53 -16.64
CA ILE A 195 -3.63 3.11 -17.04
C ILE A 195 -4.21 2.92 -18.46
N TRP A 196 -4.88 3.93 -19.01
CA TRP A 196 -5.50 3.91 -20.35
C TRP A 196 -5.15 5.14 -21.20
N SER A 197 -3.93 5.64 -21.09
CA SER A 197 -3.32 6.59 -22.05
C SER A 197 -1.97 6.07 -22.51
#